data_AF-A0A3N4KEQ8-F1
#
_entry.id   AF-A0A3N4KEQ8-F1
#
_cell.length_a   1.000
_cell.length_b   1.000
_cell.length_c   1.000
_cell.angle_alpha   90.00
_cell.angle_beta   90.00
_cell.angle_gamma   90.00
#
_symmetry.space_group_name_H-M   'P 1'
#
loop_
_entity.id
_entity.type
_entity.pdbx_description
1 polymer ?
#
loop_
_entity_poly.entity_id
_entity_poly.type
_entity_poly.pdbx_seq_one_letter_code
_entity_poly.pdbx_strand_id
1 'polypeptide(L)'
;RSYGEWRLLIFDGFESHLLPETIEYCLDTKIITLCLPAHTSHVLQPLDVGVFSPPQKYYKQEVNLHRHSIDKATFPDLLARARSKAFTSSNIAAGFSASGIWPYNP
;
A
#
# COMPACT_ATOMS: atom_id res chain seq x y z
N ARG A 1 9.40 4.87 16.43
CA ARG A 1 8.56 3.66 16.54
C ARG A 1 7.51 3.93 17.61
N SER A 2 6.23 3.68 17.34
CA SER A 2 5.11 3.94 18.28
C SER A 2 4.78 2.71 19.12
N TYR A 3 5.72 2.24 19.97
CA TYR A 3 5.44 1.09 20.82
C TYR A 3 4.32 1.40 21.83
N GLY A 4 3.31 0.55 21.89
CA GLY A 4 2.18 0.67 22.83
C GLY A 4 0.97 1.48 22.33
N GLU A 5 1.07 2.15 21.18
CA GLU A 5 0.00 2.96 20.59
C GLU A 5 -0.93 2.15 19.68
N TRP A 6 -2.20 2.56 19.62
CA TRP A 6 -3.17 2.02 18.67
C TRP A 6 -2.83 2.41 17.23
N ARG A 7 -3.08 1.50 16.29
CA ARG A 7 -2.92 1.74 14.84
C ARG A 7 -4.17 1.31 14.11
N LEU A 8 -4.45 1.96 12.98
CA LEU A 8 -5.51 1.58 12.06
C LEU A 8 -4.90 0.87 10.85
N LEU A 9 -5.37 -0.34 10.55
CA LEU A 9 -5.06 -1.09 9.34
C LEU A 9 -6.27 -1.05 8.42
N ILE A 10 -6.11 -0.45 7.24
CA ILE A 10 -7.16 -0.32 6.22
C ILE A 10 -6.83 -1.27 5.07
N PHE A 11 -7.78 -2.12 4.68
CA PHE A 11 -7.59 -3.13 3.64
C PHE A 11 -8.88 -3.39 2.87
N ASP A 12 -8.77 -4.06 1.72
CA ASP A 12 -9.92 -4.49 0.93
C ASP A 12 -10.56 -5.77 1.51
N GLY A 13 -11.76 -6.11 1.09
CA GLY A 13 -12.48 -7.29 1.59
C GLY A 13 -11.94 -8.64 1.11
N PHE A 14 -10.65 -8.76 0.80
CA PHE A 14 -10.08 -10.03 0.35
C PHE A 14 -10.09 -11.06 1.49
N GLU A 15 -10.55 -12.28 1.18
CA GLU A 15 -10.93 -13.29 2.17
C GLU A 15 -9.83 -13.62 3.19
N SER A 16 -8.56 -13.63 2.78
CA SER A 16 -7.45 -13.93 3.69
C SER A 16 -7.26 -12.87 4.79
N HIS A 17 -7.72 -11.64 4.58
CA HIS A 17 -7.64 -10.58 5.59
C HIS A 17 -8.72 -10.70 6.68
N LEU A 18 -9.75 -11.50 6.43
CA LEU A 18 -10.91 -11.67 7.31
C LEU A 18 -10.86 -12.97 8.13
N LEU A 19 -9.73 -13.69 8.08
CA LEU A 19 -9.52 -14.88 8.90
C LEU A 19 -9.52 -14.50 10.40
N PRO A 20 -10.21 -15.26 11.27
CA PRO A 20 -10.26 -14.99 12.71
C PRO A 20 -8.89 -14.79 13.34
N GLU A 21 -7.91 -15.63 12.96
CA GLU A 21 -6.55 -15.59 13.51
C GLU A 21 -5.83 -14.27 13.19
N THR A 22 -6.10 -13.70 12.00
CA THR A 22 -5.55 -12.38 11.60
C THR A 22 -6.16 -11.26 12.43
N ILE A 23 -7.48 -11.31 12.68
CA ILE A 23 -8.20 -10.30 13.45
C ILE A 23 -7.79 -10.36 14.93
N GLU A 24 -7.70 -11.56 15.50
CA GLU A 24 -7.24 -11.79 16.87
C GLU A 24 -5.82 -11.24 17.08
N TYR A 25 -4.89 -11.57 16.18
CA TYR A 25 -3.54 -11.02 16.22
C TYR A 25 -3.53 -9.49 16.16
N CYS A 26 -4.36 -8.89 15.30
CA CYS A 26 -4.46 -7.44 15.20
C CYS A 26 -4.94 -6.82 16.52
N LEU A 27 -5.99 -7.38 17.14
CA LEU A 27 -6.51 -6.89 18.42
C LEU A 27 -5.46 -7.00 19.54
N ASP A 28 -4.80 -8.15 19.67
CA ASP A 28 -3.75 -8.39 20.68
C ASP A 28 -2.55 -7.45 20.53
N THR A 29 -2.30 -6.97 19.31
CA THR A 29 -1.20 -6.05 18.98
C THR A 29 -1.61 -4.58 18.86
N LYS A 30 -2.82 -4.23 19.32
CA LYS A 30 -3.40 -2.87 19.28
C LYS A 30 -3.54 -2.31 17.86
N ILE A 31 -3.99 -3.15 16.93
CA ILE A 31 -4.31 -2.80 15.55
C ILE A 31 -5.81 -2.92 15.35
N ILE A 32 -6.47 -1.80 15.09
CA ILE A 32 -7.87 -1.75 14.65
C ILE A 32 -7.90 -2.07 13.16
N THR A 33 -8.69 -3.06 12.77
CA THR A 33 -8.90 -3.44 11.37
C THR A 33 -10.12 -2.73 10.79
N LEU A 34 -9.97 -2.08 9.65
CA LEU A 34 -11.05 -1.48 8.87
C LEU A 34 -11.07 -2.07 7.45
N CYS A 35 -12.06 -2.92 7.19
CA CYS A 35 -12.33 -3.42 5.85
C CYS A 35 -13.12 -2.38 5.06
N LEU A 36 -12.65 -2.05 3.86
CA LEU A 36 -13.38 -1.17 2.94
C LEU A 36 -14.59 -1.90 2.35
N PRO A 37 -15.70 -1.19 2.03
CA PRO A 37 -16.84 -1.78 1.35
C PRO A 37 -16.45 -2.42 0.02
N ALA A 38 -17.13 -3.50 -0.37
CA ALA A 38 -16.89 -4.17 -1.64
C ALA A 38 -16.97 -3.20 -2.83
N HIS A 39 -16.12 -3.43 -3.84
CA HIS A 39 -16.04 -2.62 -5.07
C HIS A 39 -15.69 -1.14 -4.89
N THR A 40 -15.21 -0.71 -3.72
CA THR A 40 -14.83 0.70 -3.47
C THR A 40 -13.33 0.99 -3.52
N SER A 41 -12.48 0.01 -3.85
CA SER A 41 -11.01 0.20 -3.83
C SER A 41 -10.56 1.37 -4.72
N HIS A 42 -11.18 1.54 -5.88
CA HIS A 42 -10.91 2.65 -6.80
C HIS A 42 -11.20 4.06 -6.24
N VAL A 43 -11.92 4.16 -5.11
CA VAL A 43 -12.27 5.41 -4.43
C VAL A 43 -11.59 5.51 -3.08
N LEU A 44 -11.71 4.45 -2.26
CA LEU A 44 -11.39 4.50 -0.84
C LEU A 44 -10.05 3.86 -0.49
N GLN A 45 -9.39 3.12 -1.38
CA GLN A 45 -8.12 2.45 -1.08
C GLN A 45 -6.94 3.35 -1.47
N PRO A 46 -6.24 4.01 -0.51
CA PRO A 46 -5.13 4.93 -0.82
C PRO A 46 -4.07 4.31 -1.73
N LEU A 47 -3.84 3.01 -1.56
CA LEU A 47 -2.85 2.28 -2.32
C LEU A 47 -3.17 2.27 -3.82
N ASP A 48 -4.43 2.00 -4.16
CA ASP A 48 -4.90 1.96 -5.54
C ASP A 48 -5.10 3.36 -6.12
N VAL A 49 -5.64 4.29 -5.32
CA VAL A 49 -5.95 5.66 -5.77
C VAL A 49 -4.68 6.46 -6.11
N GLY A 50 -3.61 6.31 -5.33
CA GLY A 50 -2.43 7.18 -5.50
C GLY A 50 -1.08 6.52 -5.26
N VAL A 51 -0.94 5.63 -4.28
CA VAL A 51 0.39 5.19 -3.83
C VAL A 51 1.05 4.21 -4.81
N PHE A 52 0.28 3.40 -5.55
CA PHE A 52 0.82 2.42 -6.51
C PHE A 52 1.09 2.96 -7.92
N SER A 53 0.65 4.17 -8.25
CA SER A 53 0.97 4.79 -9.54
C SER A 53 2.48 5.13 -9.70
N PRO A 54 3.13 5.83 -8.74
CA PRO A 54 4.57 6.11 -8.81
C PRO A 54 5.49 4.88 -8.94
N PRO A 55 5.36 3.78 -8.17
CA PRO A 55 6.25 2.64 -8.30
C PRO A 55 6.10 1.94 -9.66
N GLN A 56 4.90 1.89 -10.26
CA GLN A 56 4.74 1.37 -11.62
C GLN A 56 5.48 2.24 -12.64
N LYS A 57 5.42 3.57 -12.50
CA LYS A 57 6.15 4.51 -13.37
C LYS A 57 7.67 4.33 -13.23
N TYR A 58 8.19 4.32 -12.01
CA TYR A 58 9.63 4.16 -11.79
C TYR A 58 10.12 2.77 -12.18
N TYR A 59 9.32 1.72 -11.96
CA TYR A 59 9.67 0.37 -12.41
C TYR A 59 9.81 0.32 -13.93
N LYS A 60 8.88 0.89 -14.69
CA LYS A 60 9.00 1.01 -16.16
C LYS A 60 10.31 1.71 -16.57
N GLN A 61 10.75 2.72 -15.83
CA GLN A 61 12.04 3.39 -16.10
C GLN A 61 13.24 2.48 -15.81
N GLU A 62 13.25 1.78 -14.66
CA GLU A 62 14.30 0.82 -14.31
C GLU A 62 14.41 -0.30 -15.35
N VAL A 63 13.28 -0.82 -15.82
CA VAL A 63 13.20 -1.82 -16.90
C VAL A 63 13.82 -1.30 -18.20
N ASN A 64 13.47 -0.08 -18.62
CA ASN A 64 14.01 0.52 -19.83
C ASN A 64 15.53 0.74 -19.76
N LEU A 65 16.07 0.98 -18.55
CA LEU A 65 17.50 1.14 -18.32
C LEU A 65 18.25 -0.19 -18.24
N HIS A 66 17.60 -1.25 -17.78
CA HIS A 66 18.22 -2.57 -17.59
C HIS A 66 18.62 -3.24 -18.92
N ARG A 67 17.94 -2.93 -20.04
CA ARG A 67 18.25 -3.39 -21.41
C ARG A 67 18.37 -4.92 -21.63
N HIS A 68 18.09 -5.72 -20.62
CA HIS A 68 18.12 -7.19 -20.65
C HIS A 68 16.79 -7.77 -20.22
N SER A 69 16.59 -9.07 -20.48
CA SER A 69 15.43 -9.80 -20.00
C SER A 69 15.36 -9.75 -18.47
N ILE A 70 14.15 -9.65 -17.94
CA ILE A 70 13.91 -9.65 -16.51
C ILE A 70 13.56 -11.07 -16.10
N ASP A 71 14.26 -11.58 -15.10
CA ASP A 71 14.00 -12.89 -14.51
C ASP A 71 13.65 -12.74 -13.02
N LYS A 72 13.47 -13.88 -12.34
CA LYS A 72 13.12 -13.90 -10.93
C LYS A 72 14.24 -13.35 -10.03
N ALA A 73 15.47 -13.30 -10.50
CA ALA A 73 16.61 -12.78 -9.75
C ALA A 73 16.74 -11.25 -9.91
N THR A 74 16.47 -10.71 -11.10
CA THR A 74 16.59 -9.27 -11.38
C THR A 74 15.33 -8.47 -11.02
N PHE A 75 14.15 -9.11 -11.03
CA PHE A 75 12.89 -8.46 -10.67
C PHE A 75 12.90 -7.78 -9.29
N PRO A 76 13.31 -8.45 -8.18
CA PRO A 76 13.28 -7.84 -6.86
C PRO A 76 14.14 -6.57 -6.76
N ASP A 77 15.31 -6.56 -7.39
CA ASP A 77 16.24 -5.42 -7.38
C ASP A 77 15.68 -4.22 -8.14
N LEU A 78 15.09 -4.45 -9.32
CA LEU A 78 14.44 -3.41 -10.12
C LEU A 78 13.24 -2.81 -9.36
N LEU A 79 12.44 -3.67 -8.74
CA LEU A 79 11.30 -3.25 -7.92
C LEU A 79 11.76 -2.46 -6.69
N ALA A 80 12.83 -2.88 -6.02
CA ALA A 80 13.37 -2.16 -4.86
C ALA A 80 13.82 -0.74 -5.21
N ARG A 81 14.51 -0.57 -6.35
CA ARG A 81 14.91 0.76 -6.86
C ARG A 81 13.71 1.63 -7.23
N ALA A 82 12.67 1.05 -7.81
CA ALA A 82 11.44 1.78 -8.11
C ALA A 82 10.71 2.22 -6.83
N ARG A 83 10.60 1.32 -5.83
CA ARG A 83 9.93 1.57 -4.55
C ARG A 83 10.64 2.66 -3.74
N SER A 84 11.97 2.69 -3.72
CA SER A 84 12.73 3.71 -2.98
C SER A 84 12.51 5.12 -3.52
N LYS A 85 12.27 5.26 -4.84
CA LYS A 85 11.88 6.53 -5.49
C LYS A 85 10.40 6.85 -5.32
N ALA A 86 9.56 5.82 -5.24
CA ALA A 86 8.11 5.95 -5.23
C ALA A 86 7.52 6.32 -3.87
N PHE A 87 7.92 5.63 -2.81
CA PHE A 87 7.27 5.69 -1.50
C PHE A 87 7.82 6.83 -0.64
N THR A 88 7.76 8.04 -1.18
CA THR A 88 8.04 9.27 -0.43
C THR A 88 6.86 9.61 0.46
N SER A 89 7.10 10.31 1.57
CA SER A 89 6.03 10.79 2.45
C SER A 89 5.00 11.65 1.72
N SER A 90 5.44 12.42 0.71
CA SER A 90 4.56 13.24 -0.12
C SER A 90 3.62 12.39 -0.98
N ASN A 91 4.13 11.35 -1.67
CA ASN A 91 3.30 10.47 -2.47
C ASN A 91 2.33 9.64 -1.62
N ILE A 92 2.78 9.19 -0.45
CA ILE A 92 1.92 8.47 0.51
C ILE A 92 0.80 9.39 1.00
N ALA A 93 1.14 10.60 1.50
CA ALA A 93 0.14 11.55 1.96
C ALA A 93 -0.85 11.95 0.86
N ALA A 94 -0.39 12.13 -0.37
CA ALA A 94 -1.26 12.42 -1.51
C ALA A 94 -2.26 11.29 -1.79
N GLY A 95 -1.83 10.02 -1.71
CA GLY A 95 -2.73 8.87 -1.87
C GLY A 95 -3.83 8.83 -0.81
N PHE A 96 -3.48 9.08 0.46
CA PHE A 96 -4.46 9.14 1.56
C PHE A 96 -5.40 10.34 1.47
N SER A 97 -4.90 11.47 0.98
CA SER A 97 -5.72 12.67 0.76
C SER A 97 -6.71 12.46 -0.39
N ALA A 98 -6.27 11.82 -1.47
CA ALA A 98 -7.10 11.54 -2.64
C ALA A 98 -8.22 10.54 -2.34
N SER A 99 -8.02 9.63 -1.38
CA SER A 99 -9.04 8.68 -0.92
C SER A 99 -9.93 9.22 0.21
N GLY A 100 -9.79 10.51 0.58
CA GLY A 100 -10.58 11.15 1.63
C GLY A 100 -10.29 10.67 3.06
N ILE A 101 -9.25 9.86 3.27
CA ILE A 101 -8.92 9.27 4.58
C ILE A 101 -8.09 10.24 5.43
N TRP A 102 -7.07 10.86 4.83
CA TRP A 102 -6.21 11.81 5.54
C TRP A 102 -5.64 12.92 4.63
N PRO A 103 -5.96 14.20 4.88
CA PRO A 103 -6.94 14.67 5.86
C PRO A 103 -8.34 14.12 5.57
N TYR A 104 -9.15 13.93 6.62
CA TYR A 104 -10.50 13.42 6.46
C TYR A 104 -11.34 14.39 5.62
N ASN A 105 -11.87 13.91 4.50
CA ASN A 105 -12.69 14.68 3.57
C ASN A 105 -13.81 13.77 2.99
N PRO A 106 -14.95 13.66 3.69
CA PRO A 106 -16.04 12.75 3.32
C PRO A 106 -16.79 13.17 2.06
#